data_AF-A0A2T6IJ71-F1
#
_entry.id   AF-A0A2T6IJ71-F1
#
_cell.length_a   1.000
_cell.length_b   1.000
_cell.length_c   1.000
_cell.angle_alpha   90.00
_cell.angle_beta   90.00
_cell.angle_gamma   90.00
#
_symmetry.space_group_name_H-M   'P 1'
#
loop_
_entity.id
_entity.type
_entity.pdbx_description
1 polymer ?
#
loop_
_entity_poly.entity_id
_entity_poly.type
_entity_poly.pdbx_seq_one_letter_code
_entity_poly.pdbx_strand_id
1 'polypeptide(L)'
;MAPAVLMVAEKPSIAETIARILSGGNFHKRKGISPVTSVWEFSGSFRGEAVLFKVTSTAGHIYQTDFPRQFNDWEKTNPIELFDAPVVKVEANAKHRLPAHLQKEAHGCKHLVLWLDCDREGENICFEVMSIVVPQLLKLSGQQQIWRAKFSALAPADIQQAMRTLGTPNKNEADSVDARQELDLKVGCAFTRFQTQYFQGKYGDLDASLVSYGPCQTPTLQFCVQRYDDIHAFQPETFYT
;
A
#
# COMPACT_ATOMS: atom_id res chain seq x y z
N MET A 1 -3.30 -29.05 -18.09
CA MET A 1 -3.13 -28.56 -16.71
C MET A 1 -4.37 -27.74 -16.37
N ALA A 2 -4.99 -27.94 -15.20
CA ALA A 2 -6.19 -27.17 -14.85
C ALA A 2 -5.86 -25.66 -14.80
N PRO A 3 -6.76 -24.78 -15.25
CA PRO A 3 -6.53 -23.34 -15.18
C PRO A 3 -6.36 -22.88 -13.72
N ALA A 4 -5.49 -21.90 -13.50
CA ALA A 4 -5.23 -21.38 -12.16
C ALA A 4 -5.90 -20.02 -11.93
N VAL A 5 -6.25 -19.75 -10.67
CA VAL A 5 -6.75 -18.44 -10.21
C VAL A 5 -5.80 -17.94 -9.13
N LEU A 6 -5.19 -16.78 -9.38
CA LEU A 6 -4.33 -16.13 -8.40
C LEU A 6 -5.19 -15.30 -7.44
N MET A 7 -4.98 -15.46 -6.15
CA MET A 7 -5.56 -14.64 -5.10
C MET A 7 -4.44 -13.90 -4.36
N VAL A 8 -4.56 -12.59 -4.20
CA VAL A 8 -3.54 -11.78 -3.55
C VAL A 8 -4.15 -11.02 -2.38
N ALA A 9 -3.64 -11.25 -1.17
CA ALA A 9 -3.99 -10.49 0.03
C ALA A 9 -2.92 -9.44 0.39
N GLU A 10 -3.21 -8.54 1.33
CA GLU A 10 -2.27 -7.48 1.71
C GLU A 10 -1.09 -7.97 2.57
N LYS A 11 -1.31 -8.99 3.40
CA LYS A 11 -0.33 -9.49 4.36
C LYS A 11 -0.28 -11.02 4.37
N PRO A 12 0.86 -11.64 4.70
CA PRO A 12 0.99 -13.10 4.70
C PRO A 12 0.00 -13.81 5.63
N SER A 13 -0.30 -13.24 6.79
CA SER A 13 -1.27 -13.77 7.77
C SER A 13 -2.70 -13.78 7.21
N ILE A 14 -3.06 -12.77 6.43
CA ILE A 14 -4.37 -12.65 5.78
C ILE A 14 -4.50 -13.70 4.68
N ALA A 15 -3.49 -13.84 3.82
CA ALA A 15 -3.46 -14.88 2.79
C ALA A 15 -3.59 -16.29 3.38
N GLU A 16 -2.89 -16.59 4.47
CA GLU A 16 -3.00 -17.88 5.14
C GLU A 16 -4.42 -18.14 5.67
N THR A 17 -5.04 -17.12 6.26
CA THR A 17 -6.39 -17.22 6.81
C THR A 17 -7.42 -17.43 5.70
N ILE A 18 -7.33 -16.68 4.60
CA ILE A 18 -8.20 -16.84 3.43
C ILE A 18 -8.05 -18.23 2.84
N ALA A 19 -6.81 -18.69 2.62
CA ALA A 19 -6.55 -20.02 2.07
C ALA A 19 -7.15 -21.11 2.96
N ARG A 20 -6.97 -21.00 4.27
CA ARG A 20 -7.51 -21.95 5.25
C ARG A 20 -9.04 -22.00 5.25
N ILE A 21 -9.70 -20.85 5.21
CA ILE A 21 -11.16 -20.77 5.19
C ILE A 21 -11.72 -21.33 3.89
N LEU A 22 -11.17 -20.91 2.74
CA LEU A 22 -11.69 -21.29 1.43
C LEU A 22 -11.41 -22.74 1.07
N SER A 23 -10.32 -23.33 1.58
CA SER A 23 -10.00 -24.74 1.36
C SER A 23 -10.57 -25.69 2.41
N GLY A 24 -11.20 -25.17 3.47
CA GLY A 24 -11.60 -25.96 4.64
C GLY A 24 -10.41 -26.61 5.37
N GLY A 25 -9.22 -26.00 5.28
CA GLY A 25 -7.97 -26.53 5.82
C GLY A 25 -7.17 -27.42 4.87
N ASN A 26 -7.73 -27.81 3.72
CA ASN A 26 -7.06 -28.68 2.74
C ASN A 26 -6.29 -27.88 1.68
N PHE A 27 -5.14 -27.34 2.05
CA PHE A 27 -4.23 -26.66 1.11
C PHE A 27 -2.81 -27.24 1.17
N HIS A 28 -2.06 -27.07 0.09
CA HIS A 28 -0.61 -27.28 0.06
C HIS A 28 0.11 -25.94 0.19
N LYS A 29 0.99 -25.80 1.19
CA LYS A 29 1.82 -24.60 1.38
C LYS A 29 3.19 -24.83 0.75
N ARG A 30 3.62 -23.89 -0.11
CA ARG A 30 4.98 -23.86 -0.67
C ARG A 30 5.62 -22.49 -0.54
N LYS A 31 6.96 -22.44 -0.57
CA LYS A 31 7.71 -21.18 -0.63
C LYS A 31 7.63 -20.56 -2.03
N GLY A 32 7.52 -19.24 -2.06
CA GLY A 32 7.61 -18.43 -3.28
C GLY A 32 9.02 -17.91 -3.55
N ILE A 33 9.16 -17.01 -4.53
CA ILE A 33 10.39 -16.22 -4.75
C ILE A 33 10.61 -15.23 -3.62
N SER A 34 9.54 -14.59 -3.16
CA SER A 34 9.62 -13.61 -2.10
C SER A 34 9.99 -14.28 -0.77
N PRO A 35 10.96 -13.75 -0.01
CA PRO A 35 11.31 -14.30 1.30
C PRO A 35 10.25 -14.00 2.37
N VAL A 36 9.32 -13.07 2.11
CA VAL A 36 8.35 -12.58 3.11
C VAL A 36 6.95 -13.18 2.97
N THR A 37 6.69 -13.96 1.91
CA THR A 37 5.37 -14.59 1.72
C THR A 37 5.48 -16.01 1.15
N SER A 38 4.42 -16.78 1.31
CA SER A 38 4.28 -18.16 0.82
C SER A 38 3.13 -18.24 -0.18
N VAL A 39 3.00 -19.40 -0.83
CA VAL A 39 1.87 -19.69 -1.71
C VAL A 39 1.09 -20.87 -1.13
N TRP A 40 -0.23 -20.70 -1.02
CA TRP A 40 -1.16 -21.73 -0.58
C TRP A 40 -2.00 -22.17 -1.77
N GLU A 41 -1.91 -23.45 -2.11
CA GLU A 41 -2.54 -24.01 -3.31
C GLU A 41 -3.61 -25.03 -2.93
N PHE A 42 -4.79 -24.94 -3.56
CA PHE A 42 -5.86 -25.90 -3.38
C PHE A 42 -6.77 -25.95 -4.60
N SER A 43 -7.37 -27.12 -4.85
CA SER A 43 -8.33 -27.30 -5.93
C SER A 43 -9.70 -26.77 -5.52
N GLY A 44 -10.45 -26.21 -6.47
CA GLY A 44 -11.82 -25.79 -6.25
C GLY A 44 -12.54 -25.51 -7.55
N SER A 45 -13.70 -24.85 -7.47
CA SER A 45 -14.41 -24.34 -8.64
C SER A 45 -14.46 -22.83 -8.64
N PHE A 46 -14.24 -22.24 -9.81
CA PHE A 46 -14.40 -20.82 -10.03
C PHE A 46 -15.14 -20.59 -11.35
N ARG A 47 -16.25 -19.84 -11.30
CA ARG A 47 -17.08 -19.53 -12.47
C ARG A 47 -17.50 -20.77 -13.28
N GLY A 48 -17.76 -21.89 -12.60
CA GLY A 48 -18.20 -23.14 -13.22
C GLY A 48 -17.08 -24.01 -13.80
N GLU A 49 -15.82 -23.58 -13.72
CA GLU A 49 -14.65 -24.37 -14.11
C GLU A 49 -13.95 -24.96 -12.88
N ALA A 50 -13.34 -26.14 -13.03
CA ALA A 50 -12.41 -26.67 -12.04
C ALA A 50 -11.07 -25.93 -12.16
N VAL A 51 -10.58 -25.37 -11.07
CA VAL A 51 -9.38 -24.53 -11.03
C VAL A 51 -8.43 -24.92 -9.91
N LEU A 52 -7.16 -24.56 -10.07
CA LEU A 52 -6.19 -24.50 -8.97
C LEU A 52 -6.17 -23.06 -8.42
N PHE A 53 -6.63 -22.88 -7.19
CA PHE A 53 -6.43 -21.62 -6.48
C PHE A 53 -5.00 -21.53 -5.98
N LYS A 54 -4.38 -20.37 -6.22
CA LYS A 54 -3.07 -20.00 -5.67
C LYS A 54 -3.26 -18.74 -4.84
N VAL A 55 -3.19 -18.85 -3.52
CA VAL A 55 -3.26 -17.69 -2.63
C VAL A 55 -1.85 -17.27 -2.26
N THR A 56 -1.54 -15.98 -2.38
CA THR A 56 -0.30 -15.36 -1.90
C THR A 56 -0.63 -13.97 -1.34
N SER A 57 0.38 -13.21 -0.93
CA SER A 57 0.19 -11.85 -0.43
C SER A 57 1.26 -10.87 -0.91
N THR A 58 0.97 -9.59 -0.74
CA THR A 58 2.00 -8.56 -0.58
C THR A 58 2.52 -8.57 0.86
N ALA A 59 3.21 -7.50 1.28
CA ALA A 59 3.60 -7.26 2.65
C ALA A 59 3.36 -5.77 2.98
N GLY A 60 2.12 -5.32 2.76
CA GLY A 60 1.77 -3.90 2.63
C GLY A 60 1.97 -3.38 1.20
N HIS A 61 2.25 -2.07 1.08
CA HIS A 61 2.57 -1.40 -0.18
C HIS A 61 3.74 -2.07 -0.92
N ILE A 62 3.58 -2.30 -2.22
CA ILE A 62 4.64 -2.83 -3.08
C ILE A 62 5.56 -1.69 -3.50
N TYR A 63 4.97 -0.54 -3.81
CA TYR A 63 5.69 0.65 -4.23
C TYR A 63 5.52 1.79 -3.23
N GLN A 64 6.43 2.75 -3.31
CA GLN A 64 6.33 4.05 -2.67
C GLN A 64 6.53 5.12 -3.75
N THR A 65 5.92 6.28 -3.54
CA THR A 65 6.07 7.43 -4.43
C THR A 65 7.34 8.20 -4.05
N ASP A 66 8.20 8.48 -5.03
CA ASP A 66 9.46 9.21 -4.85
C ASP A 66 9.71 10.10 -6.08
N PHE A 67 10.67 11.02 -5.97
CA PHE A 67 11.15 11.77 -7.13
C PHE A 67 12.12 10.92 -7.98
N PRO A 68 12.23 11.18 -9.29
CA PRO A 68 13.32 10.66 -10.09
C PRO A 68 14.68 11.04 -9.49
N ARG A 69 15.67 10.16 -9.64
CA ARG A 69 17.00 10.31 -9.01
C ARG A 69 17.66 11.67 -9.23
N GLN A 70 17.39 12.34 -10.35
CA GLN A 70 17.94 13.67 -10.65
C GLN A 70 17.49 14.76 -9.66
N PHE A 71 16.32 14.63 -9.04
CA PHE A 71 15.78 15.57 -8.04
C PHE A 71 16.12 15.18 -6.60
N ASN A 72 16.86 14.08 -6.39
CA ASN A 72 17.23 13.60 -5.05
C ASN A 72 18.53 14.24 -4.53
N ASP A 73 19.23 15.03 -5.35
CA ASP A 73 20.38 15.83 -4.92
C ASP A 73 19.89 17.14 -4.30
N TRP A 74 20.01 17.28 -2.98
CA TRP A 74 19.51 18.45 -2.24
C TRP A 74 20.33 19.70 -2.55
N GLU A 75 21.64 19.57 -2.82
CA GLU A 75 22.52 20.72 -3.08
C GLU A 75 22.29 21.32 -4.45
N LYS A 76 21.92 20.49 -5.45
CA LYS A 76 21.72 20.94 -6.83
C LYS A 76 20.28 21.26 -7.19
N THR A 77 19.31 20.75 -6.43
CA THR A 77 17.89 20.93 -6.73
C THR A 77 17.32 22.08 -5.92
N ASN A 78 16.79 23.11 -6.58
CA ASN A 78 16.07 24.16 -5.89
C ASN A 78 14.75 23.59 -5.34
N PRO A 79 14.44 23.71 -4.03
CA PRO A 79 13.24 23.14 -3.45
C PRO A 79 11.93 23.54 -4.14
N ILE A 80 11.86 24.72 -4.78
CA ILE A 80 10.67 25.16 -5.52
C ILE A 80 10.38 24.30 -6.76
N GLU A 81 11.40 23.71 -7.37
CA GLU A 81 11.26 22.86 -8.55
C GLU A 81 10.54 21.54 -8.23
N LEU A 82 10.51 21.14 -6.94
CA LEU A 82 9.88 19.90 -6.52
C LEU A 82 8.35 19.91 -6.66
N PHE A 83 7.72 21.08 -6.71
CA PHE A 83 6.27 21.19 -6.95
C PHE A 83 5.90 20.71 -8.36
N ASP A 84 6.71 21.06 -9.36
CA ASP A 84 6.49 20.70 -10.75
C ASP A 84 7.21 19.40 -11.16
N ALA A 85 8.14 18.91 -10.33
CA ALA A 85 8.86 17.68 -10.60
C ALA A 85 7.89 16.48 -10.76
N PRO A 86 8.13 15.60 -11.75
CA PRO A 86 7.36 14.37 -11.86
C PRO A 86 7.69 13.43 -10.69
N VAL A 87 6.76 12.53 -10.38
CA VAL A 87 6.96 11.47 -9.39
C VAL A 87 7.02 10.10 -10.06
N VAL A 88 7.69 9.17 -9.40
CA VAL A 88 7.85 7.77 -9.84
C VAL A 88 7.48 6.83 -8.71
N LYS A 89 7.01 5.64 -9.07
CA LYS A 89 6.80 4.54 -8.12
C LYS A 89 8.06 3.69 -8.06
N VAL A 90 8.67 3.57 -6.88
CA VAL A 90 9.85 2.74 -6.63
C VAL A 90 9.49 1.64 -5.63
N GLU A 91 10.12 0.47 -5.71
CA GLU A 91 9.82 -0.62 -4.77
C GLU A 91 10.06 -0.16 -3.34
N ALA A 92 9.05 -0.26 -2.47
CA ALA A 92 9.14 0.15 -1.08
C ALA A 92 10.22 -0.66 -0.33
N ASN A 93 10.37 -1.94 -0.69
CA ASN A 93 11.47 -2.77 -0.21
C ASN A 93 11.90 -3.81 -1.25
N ALA A 94 12.95 -3.50 -2.01
CA ALA A 94 13.50 -4.38 -3.04
C ALA A 94 13.93 -5.77 -2.52
N LYS A 95 14.27 -5.91 -1.22
CA LYS A 95 14.63 -7.21 -0.63
C LYS A 95 13.44 -8.16 -0.57
N HIS A 96 12.21 -7.64 -0.58
CA HIS A 96 11.00 -8.46 -0.59
C HIS A 96 10.74 -9.11 -1.95
N ARG A 97 11.28 -8.57 -3.04
CA ARG A 97 11.13 -9.10 -4.41
C ARG A 97 9.66 -9.37 -4.80
N LEU A 98 8.74 -8.53 -4.32
CA LEU A 98 7.31 -8.73 -4.51
C LEU A 98 6.89 -8.70 -6.00
N PRO A 99 7.40 -7.77 -6.84
CA PRO A 99 7.04 -7.77 -8.25
C PRO A 99 7.43 -9.07 -8.96
N ALA A 100 8.68 -9.53 -8.79
CA ALA A 100 9.14 -10.79 -9.36
C ALA A 100 8.36 -12.00 -8.83
N HIS A 101 7.98 -11.98 -7.56
CA HIS A 101 7.14 -13.02 -6.97
C HIS A 101 5.75 -13.07 -7.62
N LEU A 102 5.04 -11.95 -7.65
CA LEU A 102 3.70 -11.85 -8.22
C LEU A 102 3.69 -12.19 -9.72
N GLN A 103 4.70 -11.76 -10.48
CA GLN A 103 4.83 -12.12 -11.89
C GLN A 103 4.93 -13.63 -12.10
N LYS A 104 5.76 -14.32 -11.31
CA LYS A 104 5.90 -15.76 -11.39
C LYS A 104 4.61 -16.49 -11.02
N GLU A 105 3.93 -16.06 -9.96
CA GLU A 105 2.70 -16.72 -9.50
C GLU A 105 1.51 -16.47 -10.42
N ALA A 106 1.50 -15.33 -11.11
CA ALA A 106 0.50 -14.99 -12.13
C ALA A 106 0.63 -15.82 -13.41
N HIS A 107 1.83 -16.31 -13.73
CA HIS A 107 2.06 -17.07 -14.95
C HIS A 107 1.16 -18.32 -15.02
N GLY A 108 0.41 -18.45 -16.12
CA GLY A 108 -0.55 -19.54 -16.32
C GLY A 108 -1.87 -19.39 -15.57
N CYS A 109 -2.11 -18.29 -14.86
CA CYS A 109 -3.40 -17.99 -14.24
C CYS A 109 -4.36 -17.32 -15.25
N LYS A 110 -5.64 -17.69 -15.18
CA LYS A 110 -6.73 -17.07 -15.97
C LYS A 110 -7.35 -15.87 -15.28
N HIS A 111 -7.44 -15.90 -13.95
CA HIS A 111 -8.11 -14.87 -13.16
C HIS A 111 -7.24 -14.40 -12.00
N LEU A 112 -7.48 -13.15 -11.59
CA LEU A 112 -6.94 -12.52 -10.40
C LEU A 112 -8.10 -12.15 -9.46
N VAL A 113 -8.04 -12.57 -8.20
CA VAL A 113 -8.95 -12.13 -7.14
C VAL A 113 -8.18 -11.35 -6.08
N LEU A 114 -8.57 -10.09 -5.88
CA LEU A 114 -7.94 -9.15 -4.96
C LEU A 114 -8.60 -9.25 -3.59
N TRP A 115 -7.81 -9.60 -2.58
CA TRP A 115 -8.19 -9.80 -1.18
C TRP A 115 -7.47 -8.84 -0.23
N LEU A 116 -7.19 -7.63 -0.70
CA LEU A 116 -6.54 -6.60 0.08
C LEU A 116 -7.53 -5.99 1.09
N ASP A 117 -7.04 -5.30 2.12
CA ASP A 117 -7.92 -4.73 3.13
C ASP A 117 -8.92 -3.76 2.49
N CYS A 118 -10.13 -3.66 3.03
CA CYS A 118 -11.25 -2.96 2.38
C CYS A 118 -11.30 -1.47 2.74
N ASP A 119 -10.18 -0.77 2.57
CA ASP A 119 -10.04 0.67 2.69
C ASP A 119 -9.36 1.27 1.44
N ARG A 120 -9.14 2.58 1.44
CA ARG A 120 -8.54 3.29 0.29
C ARG A 120 -7.10 2.85 0.02
N GLU A 121 -6.31 2.56 1.06
CA GLU A 121 -4.92 2.09 0.90
C GLU A 121 -4.91 0.70 0.28
N GLY A 122 -5.79 -0.19 0.73
CA GLY A 122 -5.98 -1.51 0.13
C GLY A 122 -6.47 -1.46 -1.32
N GLU A 123 -7.34 -0.50 -1.68
CA GLU A 123 -7.68 -0.25 -3.10
C GLU A 123 -6.48 0.27 -3.90
N ASN A 124 -5.64 1.14 -3.35
CA ASN A 124 -4.42 1.60 -4.03
C ASN A 124 -3.47 0.42 -4.33
N ILE A 125 -3.21 -0.43 -3.32
CA ILE A 125 -2.36 -1.62 -3.48
C ILE A 125 -3.00 -2.63 -4.47
N CYS A 126 -4.34 -2.66 -4.62
CA CYS A 126 -4.98 -3.49 -5.65
C CYS A 126 -4.48 -3.12 -7.05
N PHE A 127 -4.35 -1.82 -7.34
CA PHE A 127 -3.86 -1.36 -8.64
C PHE A 127 -2.35 -1.58 -8.81
N GLU A 128 -1.56 -1.53 -7.73
CA GLU A 128 -0.16 -1.97 -7.76
C GLU A 128 -0.03 -3.44 -8.17
N VAL A 129 -0.80 -4.32 -7.50
CA VAL A 129 -0.85 -5.76 -7.82
C VAL A 129 -1.30 -5.97 -9.26
N MET A 130 -2.34 -5.28 -9.70
CA MET A 130 -2.87 -5.39 -11.07
C MET A 130 -1.83 -4.99 -12.12
N SER A 131 -1.07 -3.91 -11.91
CA SER A 131 -0.03 -3.46 -12.83
C SER A 131 1.05 -4.53 -13.09
N ILE A 132 1.30 -5.37 -12.09
CA ILE A 132 2.30 -6.45 -12.12
C ILE A 132 1.71 -7.75 -12.69
N VAL A 133 0.50 -8.11 -12.25
CA VAL A 133 -0.11 -9.42 -12.48
C VAL A 133 -0.83 -9.49 -13.82
N VAL A 134 -1.61 -8.47 -14.18
CA VAL A 134 -2.48 -8.50 -15.37
C VAL A 134 -1.70 -8.78 -16.67
N PRO A 135 -0.51 -8.20 -16.91
CA PRO A 135 0.29 -8.53 -18.09
C PRO A 135 0.76 -9.98 -18.17
N GLN A 136 0.77 -10.70 -17.04
CA GLN A 136 1.26 -12.08 -16.92
C GLN A 136 0.12 -13.12 -16.97
N LEU A 137 -1.13 -12.69 -16.87
CA LEU A 137 -2.29 -13.58 -16.97
C LEU A 137 -2.44 -14.12 -18.40
N LEU A 138 -3.02 -15.30 -18.51
CA LEU A 138 -3.44 -15.84 -19.81
C LEU A 138 -4.47 -14.89 -20.44
N LYS A 139 -4.23 -14.39 -21.65
CA LYS A 139 -5.16 -13.48 -22.32
C LYS A 139 -6.49 -14.19 -22.63
N LEU A 140 -7.59 -13.66 -22.10
CA LEU A 140 -8.94 -14.12 -22.43
C LEU A 140 -9.67 -13.03 -23.21
N SER A 141 -10.09 -13.33 -24.44
CA SER A 141 -10.75 -12.35 -25.29
C SER A 141 -12.15 -12.03 -24.75
N GLY A 142 -12.38 -10.77 -24.35
CA GLY A 142 -13.70 -10.26 -23.95
C GLY A 142 -14.24 -10.77 -22.61
N GLN A 143 -13.42 -11.44 -21.79
CA GLN A 143 -13.84 -11.97 -20.49
C GLN A 143 -13.25 -11.18 -19.33
N GLN A 144 -14.04 -10.96 -18.28
CA GLN A 144 -13.55 -10.34 -17.04
C GLN A 144 -12.56 -11.26 -16.33
N GLN A 145 -11.33 -10.79 -16.15
CA GLN A 145 -10.25 -11.54 -15.51
C GLN A 145 -9.97 -11.10 -14.07
N ILE A 146 -10.39 -9.88 -13.71
CA ILE A 146 -10.03 -9.21 -12.46
C ILE A 146 -11.26 -9.10 -11.57
N TRP A 147 -11.10 -9.50 -10.32
CA TRP A 147 -12.15 -9.57 -9.33
C TRP A 147 -11.68 -8.94 -8.02
N ARG A 148 -12.59 -8.24 -7.34
CA ARG A 148 -12.35 -7.66 -6.01
C ARG A 148 -13.27 -8.31 -4.99
N ALA A 149 -12.69 -8.98 -4.00
CA ALA A 149 -13.41 -9.46 -2.83
C ALA A 149 -13.56 -8.32 -1.83
N LYS A 150 -14.77 -8.10 -1.30
CA LYS A 150 -15.04 -7.13 -0.24
C LYS A 150 -15.47 -7.88 1.03
N PHE A 151 -14.76 -7.63 2.12
CA PHE A 151 -14.96 -8.26 3.42
C PHE A 151 -14.67 -7.23 4.53
N SER A 152 -15.23 -7.42 5.71
CA SER A 152 -15.04 -6.56 6.88
C SER A 152 -14.39 -7.30 8.05
N ALA A 153 -14.35 -8.63 8.02
CA ALA A 153 -13.72 -9.47 9.03
C ALA A 153 -13.11 -10.73 8.41
N LEU A 154 -12.07 -11.27 9.07
CA LEU A 154 -11.48 -12.57 8.74
C LEU A 154 -12.29 -13.74 9.34
N ALA A 155 -13.62 -13.63 9.29
CA ALA A 155 -14.54 -14.66 9.75
C ALA A 155 -14.95 -15.57 8.58
N PRO A 156 -15.14 -16.89 8.78
CA PRO A 156 -15.48 -17.81 7.70
C PRO A 156 -16.70 -17.41 6.88
N ALA A 157 -17.78 -16.95 7.54
CA ALA A 157 -19.00 -16.53 6.87
C ALA A 157 -18.78 -15.33 5.93
N ASP A 158 -17.96 -14.36 6.37
CA ASP A 158 -17.71 -13.12 5.63
C ASP A 158 -16.81 -13.38 4.41
N ILE A 159 -15.73 -14.15 4.59
CA ILE A 159 -14.84 -14.56 3.49
C ILE A 159 -15.58 -15.42 2.45
N GLN A 160 -16.42 -16.36 2.88
CA GLN A 160 -17.23 -17.15 1.94
C GLN A 160 -18.24 -16.29 1.18
N GLN A 161 -18.84 -15.31 1.86
CA GLN A 161 -19.75 -14.37 1.22
C GLN A 161 -19.02 -13.50 0.18
N ALA A 162 -17.87 -12.94 0.55
CA ALA A 162 -17.03 -12.13 -0.34
C ALA A 162 -16.65 -12.90 -1.61
N MET A 163 -16.31 -14.19 -1.49
CA MET A 163 -15.99 -15.05 -2.63
C MET A 163 -17.19 -15.30 -3.57
N ARG A 164 -18.42 -15.27 -3.05
CA ARG A 164 -19.65 -15.41 -3.85
C ARG A 164 -20.05 -14.12 -4.55
N THR A 165 -19.77 -12.97 -3.94
CA THR A 165 -20.20 -11.64 -4.41
C THR A 165 -19.02 -10.78 -4.84
N LEU A 166 -18.15 -11.32 -5.70
CA LEU A 166 -16.99 -10.60 -6.23
C LEU A 166 -17.40 -9.41 -7.10
N GLY A 167 -16.82 -8.25 -6.81
CA GLY A 167 -16.99 -7.01 -7.57
C GLY A 167 -15.75 -6.65 -8.40
N THR A 168 -15.57 -5.35 -8.62
CA THR A 168 -14.43 -4.75 -9.33
C THR A 168 -13.69 -3.76 -8.40
N PRO A 169 -12.37 -3.59 -8.57
CA PRO A 169 -11.60 -2.60 -7.81
C PRO A 169 -12.02 -1.17 -8.15
N ASN A 170 -11.91 -0.24 -7.20
CA ASN A 170 -12.35 1.15 -7.35
C ASN A 170 -11.16 2.08 -7.67
N LYS A 171 -11.05 2.51 -8.94
CA LYS A 171 -9.94 3.37 -9.39
C LYS A 171 -9.95 4.75 -8.73
N ASN A 172 -11.12 5.32 -8.45
CA ASN A 172 -11.22 6.65 -7.84
C ASN A 172 -10.67 6.67 -6.40
N GLU A 173 -10.88 5.59 -5.64
CA GLU A 173 -10.29 5.45 -4.30
C GLU A 173 -8.77 5.33 -4.37
N ALA A 174 -8.26 4.52 -5.30
CA ALA A 174 -6.83 4.38 -5.52
C ALA A 174 -6.18 5.71 -5.96
N ASP A 175 -6.81 6.46 -6.88
CA ASP A 175 -6.34 7.77 -7.35
C ASP A 175 -6.32 8.80 -6.22
N SER A 176 -7.26 8.73 -5.27
CA SER A 176 -7.26 9.62 -4.11
C SER A 176 -6.05 9.38 -3.19
N VAL A 177 -5.57 8.14 -3.10
CA VAL A 177 -4.34 7.81 -2.35
C VAL A 177 -3.11 8.28 -3.09
N ASP A 178 -3.03 8.07 -4.41
CA ASP A 178 -1.92 8.55 -5.22
C ASP A 178 -1.79 10.09 -5.14
N ALA A 179 -2.91 10.81 -5.25
CA ALA A 179 -2.92 12.26 -5.10
C ALA A 179 -2.43 12.72 -3.71
N ARG A 180 -2.88 12.05 -2.64
CA ARG A 180 -2.42 12.35 -1.27
C ARG A 180 -0.92 12.11 -1.13
N GLN A 181 -0.42 10.96 -1.59
CA GLN A 181 1.01 10.62 -1.53
C GLN A 181 1.88 11.62 -2.28
N GLU A 182 1.44 12.08 -3.46
CA GLU A 182 2.17 13.09 -4.23
C GLU A 182 2.18 14.45 -3.52
N LEU A 183 1.04 14.90 -2.99
CA LEU A 183 0.96 16.16 -2.23
C LEU A 183 1.86 16.14 -0.99
N ASP A 184 1.78 15.06 -0.21
CA ASP A 184 2.57 14.89 1.00
C ASP A 184 4.08 14.89 0.67
N LEU A 185 4.49 14.18 -0.39
CA LEU A 185 5.88 14.15 -0.85
C LEU A 185 6.36 15.53 -1.30
N LYS A 186 5.62 16.19 -2.20
CA LYS A 186 6.02 17.45 -2.80
C LYS A 186 6.11 18.57 -1.78
N VAL A 187 5.03 18.78 -1.04
CA VAL A 187 4.95 19.83 -0.02
C VAL A 187 5.95 19.51 1.10
N GLY A 188 5.97 18.27 1.59
CA GLY A 188 6.86 17.86 2.67
C GLY A 188 8.33 18.06 2.33
N CYS A 189 8.78 17.55 1.18
CA CYS A 189 10.17 17.70 0.75
C CYS A 189 10.52 19.15 0.44
N ALA A 190 9.70 19.91 -0.29
CA ALA A 190 10.02 21.29 -0.65
C ALA A 190 10.27 22.16 0.59
N PHE A 191 9.35 22.16 1.55
CA PHE A 191 9.50 22.96 2.77
C PHE A 191 10.57 22.42 3.71
N THR A 192 10.72 21.09 3.81
CA THR A 192 11.79 20.50 4.65
C THR A 192 13.16 20.87 4.11
N ARG A 193 13.42 20.65 2.81
CA ARG A 193 14.72 20.96 2.20
C ARG A 193 15.07 22.44 2.33
N PHE A 194 14.10 23.32 2.06
CA PHE A 194 14.29 24.76 2.22
C PHE A 194 14.74 25.13 3.65
N GLN A 195 14.04 24.64 4.68
CA GLN A 195 14.37 24.95 6.06
C GLN A 195 15.70 24.35 6.49
N THR A 196 15.95 23.08 6.19
CA THR A 196 17.22 22.41 6.51
C THR A 196 18.40 23.16 5.91
N GLN A 197 18.34 23.52 4.62
CA GLN A 197 19.41 24.27 3.96
C GLN A 197 19.56 25.69 4.52
N TYR A 198 18.46 26.37 4.82
CA TYR A 198 18.49 27.72 5.36
C TYR A 198 19.09 27.80 6.78
N PHE A 199 18.88 26.76 7.59
CA PHE A 199 19.37 26.69 8.96
C PHE A 199 20.73 26.00 9.10
N GLN A 200 21.22 25.33 8.06
CA GLN A 200 22.50 24.61 8.07
C GLN A 200 23.65 25.54 8.50
N GLY A 201 24.28 25.23 9.64
CA GLY A 201 25.43 25.99 10.17
C GLY A 201 25.10 27.39 10.70
N LYS A 202 23.81 27.77 10.79
CA LYS A 202 23.39 29.10 11.24
C LYS A 202 23.40 29.25 12.76
N TYR A 203 23.15 28.17 13.49
CA TYR A 203 23.13 28.12 14.95
C TYR A 203 24.01 26.97 15.43
N GLY A 204 24.87 27.22 16.41
CA GLY A 204 25.84 26.23 16.91
C GLY A 204 25.21 25.08 17.71
N ASP A 205 23.98 25.27 18.16
CA ASP A 205 23.18 24.36 18.99
C ASP A 205 22.01 23.71 18.23
N LEU A 206 21.86 23.99 16.93
CA LEU A 206 20.80 23.41 16.09
C LEU A 206 21.37 22.42 15.07
N ASP A 207 20.90 21.18 15.14
CA ASP A 207 21.01 20.25 14.02
C ASP A 207 19.85 20.49 13.04
N ALA A 208 20.15 21.16 11.93
CA ALA A 208 19.16 21.50 10.91
C ALA A 208 18.49 20.28 10.25
N SER A 209 19.10 19.09 10.34
CA SER A 209 18.53 17.85 9.80
C SER A 209 17.29 17.38 10.57
N LEU A 210 17.07 17.90 11.79
CA LEU A 210 15.89 17.61 12.61
C LEU A 210 14.68 18.48 12.25
N VAL A 211 14.87 19.55 11.47
CA VAL A 211 13.78 20.46 11.07
C VAL A 211 13.06 19.89 9.86
N SER A 212 11.77 19.58 10.00
CA SER A 212 10.94 19.08 8.91
C SER A 212 9.56 19.72 8.88
N TYR A 213 8.96 19.73 7.69
CA TYR A 213 7.60 20.19 7.46
C TYR A 213 6.78 19.09 6.81
N GLY A 214 5.51 19.01 7.22
CA GLY A 214 4.55 18.15 6.56
C GLY A 214 3.15 18.74 6.72
N PRO A 215 2.33 18.69 5.65
CA PRO A 215 1.05 19.40 5.62
C PRO A 215 0.07 18.94 6.72
N CYS A 216 0.20 17.70 7.21
CA CYS A 216 -0.58 17.18 8.33
C CYS A 216 0.20 17.17 9.67
N GLN A 217 1.50 16.89 9.64
CA GLN A 217 2.31 16.81 10.87
C GLN A 217 2.44 18.18 11.56
N THR A 218 2.56 19.26 10.79
CA THR A 218 2.78 20.61 11.33
C THR A 218 1.54 21.15 12.05
N PRO A 219 0.31 21.08 11.49
CA PRO A 219 -0.92 21.39 12.24
C PRO A 219 -1.13 20.47 13.45
N THR A 220 -0.70 19.20 13.36
CA THR A 220 -0.80 18.29 14.52
C THR A 220 0.06 18.75 15.69
N LEU A 221 1.32 19.15 15.41
CA LEU A 221 2.21 19.73 16.42
C LEU A 221 1.64 21.03 17.01
N GLN A 222 0.97 21.85 16.19
CA GLN A 222 0.36 23.09 16.63
C GLN A 222 -0.64 22.88 17.78
N PHE A 223 -1.42 21.80 17.79
CA PHE A 223 -2.33 21.52 18.91
C PHE A 223 -1.59 21.32 20.24
N CYS A 224 -0.44 20.64 20.21
CA CYS A 224 0.40 20.45 21.40
C CYS A 224 1.01 21.77 21.88
N VAL A 225 1.53 22.57 20.94
CA VAL A 225 2.13 23.88 21.24
C VAL A 225 1.08 24.85 21.78
N GLN A 226 -0.11 24.92 21.16
CA GLN A 226 -1.20 25.77 21.64
C GLN A 226 -1.58 25.42 23.09
N ARG A 227 -1.71 24.12 23.40
CA ARG A 227 -2.00 23.70 24.78
C ARG A 227 -0.87 24.08 25.74
N TYR A 228 0.38 23.93 25.32
CA TYR A 228 1.54 24.34 26.11
C TYR A 228 1.46 25.85 26.41
N ASP A 229 1.21 26.67 25.40
CA ASP A 229 1.10 28.12 25.54
C ASP A 229 -0.08 28.52 26.45
N ASP A 230 -1.25 27.90 26.29
CA ASP A 230 -2.43 28.14 27.14
C ASP A 230 -2.12 27.85 28.63
N ILE A 231 -1.39 26.76 28.91
CA ILE A 231 -0.98 26.40 30.28
C ILE A 231 0.00 27.42 30.86
N HIS A 232 0.94 27.91 30.06
CA HIS A 232 1.94 28.90 30.52
C HIS A 232 1.34 30.30 30.68
N ALA A 233 0.33 30.63 29.87
CA ALA A 233 -0.40 31.88 29.95
C ALA A 233 -1.45 31.89 31.07
N PHE A 234 -1.87 30.72 31.57
CA PHE A 234 -2.88 30.61 32.61
C PHE A 234 -2.46 31.33 33.89
N GLN A 235 -3.33 32.23 34.36
CA GLN A 235 -3.19 32.91 35.64
C GLN A 235 -4.19 32.28 36.62
N PRO A 236 -3.75 31.49 37.62
CA PRO A 236 -4.65 30.88 38.58
C PRO A 236 -5.39 31.95 39.41
N GLU A 237 -6.71 31.82 39.51
CA GLU A 237 -7.54 32.68 40.33
C GLU A 237 -8.11 31.92 41.54
N THR A 238 -8.01 32.53 42.73
CA THR A 238 -8.60 31.97 43.96
C THR A 238 -10.11 32.14 43.94
N PHE A 239 -10.87 31.07 44.16
CA PHE A 239 -12.32 31.10 44.30
C PHE A 239 -12.79 30.29 45.53
N TYR A 240 -14.03 30.55 45.98
CA TYR A 240 -14.68 29.89 47.12
C TYR A 240 -16.03 29.31 46.68
N THR A 241 -16.36 28.10 47.14
CA THR A 241 -17.61 27.36 46.85
C THR A 241 -18.51 27.25 48.06
#